data_AF-A0A971HS18-F1
#
_entry.id   AF-A0A971HS18-F1
#
_cell.length_a   1.000
_cell.length_b   1.000
_cell.length_c   1.000
_cell.angle_alpha   90.00
_cell.angle_beta   90.00
_cell.angle_gamma   90.00
#
_symmetry.space_group_name_H-M   'P 1'
#
loop_
_entity.id
_entity.type
_entity.pdbx_description
1 polymer ?
#
loop_
_entity_poly.entity_id
_entity_poly.type
_entity_poly.pdbx_seq_one_letter_code
_entity_poly.pdbx_strand_id
1 'polypeptide(L)'
;KMALVFRWYLGLSSRWAISGDEGRRVDYQIWCGPAMGSFNEWAKGSFFEKPENRKAVDAALNMLFGAAYELRIAAFRSQGIVFDSEISDFRPMTKEEILAKI
;
A
#
# COMPACT_ATOMS: atom_id res chain seq x y z
N LYS A 1 -14.10 -29.57 -23.68
CA LYS A 1 -14.28 -28.44 -24.63
C LYS A 1 -14.59 -27.12 -23.89
N MET A 2 -15.63 -27.03 -23.06
CA MET A 2 -16.00 -25.78 -22.36
C MET A 2 -14.92 -25.18 -21.46
N ALA A 3 -14.21 -25.99 -20.67
CA ALA A 3 -13.15 -25.49 -19.79
C ALA A 3 -12.03 -24.73 -20.53
N LEU A 4 -11.74 -25.10 -21.79
CA LEU A 4 -10.75 -24.39 -22.60
C LEU A 4 -11.25 -23.00 -23.04
N VAL A 5 -12.55 -22.87 -23.32
CA VAL A 5 -13.17 -21.57 -23.64
C VAL A 5 -13.17 -20.65 -22.42
N PHE A 6 -13.46 -21.17 -21.22
CA PHE A 6 -13.38 -20.37 -20.00
C PHE A 6 -11.95 -19.95 -19.66
N ARG A 7 -10.97 -20.84 -19.86
CA ARG A 7 -9.54 -20.51 -19.68
C ARG A 7 -9.05 -19.45 -20.65
N TRP A 8 -9.61 -19.36 -21.86
CA TRP A 8 -9.32 -18.26 -22.78
C TRP A 8 -9.68 -16.91 -22.15
N TYR A 9 -10.89 -16.79 -21.60
CA TYR A 9 -11.33 -15.55 -20.94
C TYR A 9 -10.49 -15.24 -19.71
N LEU A 10 -10.34 -16.21 -18.79
CA LEU A 10 -9.54 -16.04 -17.56
C LEU A 10 -8.07 -15.68 -17.86
N GLY A 11 -7.51 -16.23 -18.93
CA GLY A 11 -6.15 -15.93 -19.36
C GLY A 11 -6.00 -14.57 -20.03
N LEU A 12 -7.00 -14.12 -20.80
CA LEU A 12 -6.97 -12.81 -21.44
C LEU A 12 -7.34 -11.67 -20.51
N SER A 13 -8.22 -11.89 -19.52
CA SER A 13 -8.63 -10.87 -18.55
C SER A 13 -7.46 -10.25 -17.78
N SER A 14 -6.42 -11.03 -17.49
CA SER A 14 -5.18 -10.50 -16.90
C SER A 14 -4.32 -9.77 -17.92
N ARG A 15 -4.26 -10.26 -19.17
CA ARG A 15 -3.46 -9.62 -20.24
C ARG A 15 -4.02 -8.26 -20.62
N TRP A 16 -5.34 -8.14 -20.75
CA TRP A 16 -6.00 -6.86 -21.04
C TRP A 16 -5.70 -5.82 -19.97
N ALA A 17 -5.67 -6.22 -18.70
CA ALA A 17 -5.29 -5.35 -17.60
C ALA A 17 -3.81 -4.91 -17.68
N ILE A 18 -2.89 -5.82 -18.01
CA ILE A 18 -1.44 -5.52 -18.16
C ILE A 18 -1.17 -4.59 -19.35
N SER A 19 -1.83 -4.82 -20.49
CA SER A 19 -1.62 -4.02 -21.70
C SER A 19 -2.40 -2.70 -21.69
N GLY A 20 -3.33 -2.51 -20.76
CA GLY A 20 -4.20 -1.33 -20.72
C GLY A 20 -5.17 -1.26 -21.90
N ASP A 21 -5.74 -2.39 -22.34
CA ASP A 21 -6.74 -2.40 -23.42
C ASP A 21 -8.03 -1.70 -22.98
N GLU A 22 -8.26 -0.48 -23.46
CA GLU A 22 -9.41 0.34 -23.06
C GLU A 22 -10.76 -0.28 -23.44
N GLY A 23 -10.81 -1.04 -24.54
CA GLY A 23 -12.03 -1.72 -25.00
C GLY A 23 -12.47 -2.87 -24.09
N ARG A 24 -11.61 -3.27 -23.14
CA ARG A 24 -11.81 -4.41 -22.24
C ARG A 24 -11.72 -4.04 -20.76
N ARG A 25 -11.81 -2.75 -20.41
CA ARG A 25 -11.65 -2.27 -19.02
C ARG A 25 -12.54 -2.98 -17.99
N VAL A 26 -13.79 -3.30 -18.34
CA VAL A 26 -14.72 -4.01 -17.45
C VAL A 26 -14.36 -5.49 -17.24
N ASP A 27 -13.55 -6.06 -18.14
CA ASP A 27 -13.09 -7.45 -18.10
C ASP A 27 -11.74 -7.60 -17.40
N TYR A 28 -11.17 -6.52 -16.84
CA TYR A 28 -9.86 -6.57 -16.19
C TYR A 28 -9.89 -7.46 -14.96
N GLN A 29 -9.04 -8.47 -14.98
CA GLN A 29 -8.75 -9.26 -13.79
C GLN A 29 -7.56 -8.63 -13.06
N ILE A 30 -7.85 -7.84 -12.03
CA ILE A 30 -6.85 -7.20 -11.16
C ILE A 30 -6.73 -7.99 -9.86
N TRP A 31 -5.56 -8.54 -9.59
CA TRP A 31 -5.31 -9.26 -8.35
C TRP A 31 -4.96 -8.26 -7.25
N CYS A 32 -5.86 -8.11 -6.28
CA CYS A 32 -5.65 -7.27 -5.12
C CYS A 32 -6.38 -7.85 -3.90
N GLY A 33 -5.93 -7.46 -2.72
CA GLY A 33 -6.55 -7.83 -1.45
C GLY A 33 -6.81 -6.63 -0.56
N PRO A 34 -7.41 -6.83 0.63
CA PRO A 34 -7.76 -5.74 1.55
C PRO A 34 -6.57 -4.89 1.98
N ALA A 35 -5.35 -5.44 1.97
CA ALA A 35 -4.12 -4.71 2.25
C ALA A 35 -3.92 -3.49 1.34
N MET A 36 -4.35 -3.55 0.07
CA MET A 36 -4.28 -2.40 -0.84
C MET A 36 -5.23 -1.28 -0.38
N GLY A 37 -6.41 -1.63 0.14
CA GLY A 37 -7.37 -0.67 0.71
C GLY A 37 -6.82 -0.03 1.99
N SER A 38 -6.29 -0.82 2.91
CA SER A 38 -5.62 -0.31 4.12
C SER A 38 -4.46 0.61 3.80
N PHE A 39 -3.64 0.27 2.81
CA PHE A 39 -2.57 1.13 2.32
C PHE A 39 -3.10 2.44 1.77
N ASN A 40 -4.18 2.41 0.97
CA ASN A 40 -4.78 3.61 0.39
C ASN A 40 -5.33 4.56 1.46
N GLU A 41 -6.00 4.03 2.50
CA GLU A 41 -6.50 4.85 3.61
C GLU A 41 -5.35 5.46 4.43
N TRP A 42 -4.30 4.68 4.71
CA TRP A 42 -3.11 5.18 5.39
C TRP A 42 -2.37 6.25 4.55
N ALA A 43 -2.32 6.07 3.23
CA ALA A 43 -1.69 7.00 2.29
C ALA A 43 -2.49 8.29 2.01
N LYS A 44 -3.77 8.34 2.39
CA LYS A 44 -4.65 9.49 2.16
C LYS A 44 -4.11 10.76 2.82
N GLY A 45 -4.14 11.88 2.10
CA GLY A 45 -3.60 13.18 2.51
C GLY A 45 -2.07 13.28 2.43
N SER A 46 -1.37 12.22 2.03
CA SER A 46 0.09 12.20 1.91
C SER A 46 0.57 12.23 0.45
N PHE A 47 1.88 12.28 0.25
CA PHE A 47 2.46 12.15 -1.10
C PHE A 47 2.16 10.78 -1.75
N PHE A 48 1.91 9.71 -0.97
CA PHE A 48 1.51 8.40 -1.52
C PHE A 48 0.05 8.35 -1.99
N GLU A 49 -0.77 9.37 -1.75
CA GLU A 49 -2.15 9.40 -2.24
C GLU A 49 -2.18 9.17 -3.76
N LYS A 50 -1.30 9.87 -4.47
CA LYS A 50 -1.07 9.73 -5.91
C LYS A 50 -0.28 8.44 -6.24
N PRO A 51 -0.83 7.49 -7.02
CA PRO A 51 -0.14 6.24 -7.35
C PRO A 51 1.23 6.42 -8.00
N GLU A 52 1.44 7.51 -8.74
CA GLU A 52 2.70 7.83 -9.43
C GLU A 52 3.87 8.04 -8.46
N ASN A 53 3.57 8.39 -7.20
CA ASN A 53 4.56 8.59 -6.15
C ASN A 53 4.88 7.29 -5.39
N ARG A 54 4.19 6.18 -5.67
CA ARG A 54 4.34 4.91 -4.93
C ARG A 54 5.49 4.10 -5.50
N LYS A 55 6.70 4.36 -5.01
CA LYS A 55 7.86 3.51 -5.29
C LYS A 55 7.91 2.37 -4.27
N ALA A 56 8.19 1.15 -4.74
CA ALA A 56 8.21 -0.04 -3.89
C ALA A 56 9.18 0.10 -2.70
N VAL A 57 10.36 0.69 -2.92
CA VAL A 57 11.35 0.93 -1.87
C VAL A 57 10.85 1.94 -0.82
N ASP A 58 10.22 3.02 -1.26
CA ASP A 58 9.73 4.06 -0.35
C ASP A 58 8.59 3.52 0.53
N ALA A 59 7.68 2.73 -0.07
CA ALA A 59 6.62 2.05 0.66
C ALA A 59 7.19 1.04 1.67
N ALA A 60 8.18 0.23 1.27
CA ALA A 60 8.82 -0.74 2.17
C ALA A 60 9.53 -0.05 3.34
N LEU A 61 10.26 1.03 3.09
CA LEU A 61 10.93 1.82 4.13
C LEU A 61 9.92 2.40 5.12
N ASN A 62 8.83 2.97 4.64
CA ASN A 62 7.77 3.48 5.50
C ASN A 62 7.13 2.38 6.35
N MET A 63 6.88 1.19 5.80
CA MET A 63 6.31 0.07 6.55
C MET A 63 7.25 -0.39 7.67
N LEU A 64 8.54 -0.55 7.37
CA LEU A 64 9.53 -0.99 8.35
C LEU A 64 9.80 0.07 9.42
N PHE A 65 10.01 1.32 9.02
CA PHE A 65 10.24 2.42 9.95
C PHE A 65 8.99 2.70 10.80
N GLY A 66 7.81 2.73 10.18
CA GLY A 66 6.53 2.88 10.87
C GLY A 66 6.26 1.76 11.88
N ALA A 67 6.54 0.50 11.52
CA ALA A 67 6.42 -0.61 12.47
C ALA A 67 7.36 -0.44 13.67
N ALA A 68 8.62 -0.03 13.44
CA ALA A 68 9.57 0.23 14.52
C ALA A 68 9.12 1.41 15.41
N TYR A 69 8.54 2.44 14.80
CA TYR A 69 7.97 3.59 15.49
C TYR A 69 6.80 3.18 16.39
N GLU A 70 5.81 2.47 15.84
CA GLU A 70 4.64 1.99 16.57
C GLU A 70 5.02 1.04 17.72
N LEU A 71 6.01 0.16 17.51
CA LEU A 71 6.54 -0.70 18.58
C LEU A 71 7.16 0.12 19.72
N ARG A 72 7.88 1.20 19.41
CA ARG A 72 8.43 2.10 20.42
C ARG A 72 7.34 2.84 21.18
N ILE A 73 6.33 3.37 20.49
CA ILE A 73 5.17 4.02 21.12
C ILE A 73 4.43 3.03 22.02
N ALA A 74 4.19 1.81 21.56
CA ALA A 74 3.56 0.76 22.35
C ALA A 74 4.36 0.42 23.62
N ALA A 75 5.70 0.36 23.53
CA ALA A 75 6.58 0.11 24.67
C ALA A 75 6.56 1.23 25.72
N PHE A 76 6.38 2.49 25.31
CA PHE A 76 6.19 3.60 26.23
C PHE A 76 4.78 3.60 26.85
N ARG A 77 3.74 3.31 26.05
CA ARG A 77 2.36 3.18 26.55
C ARG A 77 2.23 2.07 27.59
N SER A 78 2.94 0.94 27.43
CA SER A 78 2.94 -0.14 28.43
C SER A 78 3.58 0.26 29.77
N GLN A 79 4.36 1.35 29.80
CA GLN A 79 4.93 1.96 31.02
C GLN A 79 4.05 3.09 31.59
N GLY A 80 2.86 3.31 31.03
CA GLY A 80 1.94 4.36 31.47
C GLY A 80 2.22 5.76 30.89
N ILE A 81 3.13 5.86 29.90
CA ILE A 81 3.39 7.14 29.22
C ILE A 81 2.29 7.37 28.18
N VAL A 82 1.63 8.53 28.25
CA VAL A 82 0.61 8.95 27.30
C VAL A 82 1.21 9.96 26.33
N PHE A 83 0.97 9.75 25.04
CA PHE A 83 1.33 10.70 23.99
C PHE A 83 0.07 11.31 23.39
N ASP A 84 0.19 12.54 22.92
CA ASP A 84 -0.84 13.16 22.10
C ASP A 84 -1.06 12.36 20.81
N SER A 85 -2.22 12.56 20.19
CA SER A 85 -2.63 11.83 18.98
C SER A 85 -1.67 12.02 17.81
N GLU A 86 -1.03 13.18 17.71
CA GLU A 86 -0.08 13.50 16.63
C GLU A 86 1.20 12.65 16.68
N ILE A 87 1.69 12.35 17.88
CA ILE A 87 2.85 11.47 18.08
C ILE A 87 2.41 10.00 17.95
N SER A 88 1.14 9.72 18.15
CA SER A 88 0.60 8.37 18.18
C SER A 88 0.27 7.77 16.82
N ASP A 89 0.33 8.55 15.73
CA ASP A 89 -0.10 8.16 14.38
C ASP A 89 1.04 8.30 13.39
N PHE A 90 1.68 7.19 12.99
CA PHE A 90 2.73 7.23 11.97
C PHE A 90 2.17 7.47 10.56
N ARG A 91 2.56 8.60 9.96
CA ARG A 91 2.18 8.98 8.59
C ARG A 91 3.31 8.79 7.58
N PRO A 92 2.99 8.58 6.29
CA PRO A 92 3.99 8.44 5.25
C PRO A 92 4.99 9.59 5.24
N MET A 93 6.27 9.26 5.25
CA MET A 93 7.38 10.21 5.11
C MET A 93 8.19 9.90 3.85
N THR A 94 8.84 10.92 3.30
CA THR A 94 9.79 10.76 2.21
C THR A 94 10.96 9.89 2.65
N LYS A 95 11.65 9.29 1.67
CA LYS A 95 12.82 8.47 1.92
C LYS A 95 13.91 9.27 2.66
N GLU A 96 14.10 10.52 2.28
CA GLU A 96 15.09 11.44 2.87
C GLU A 96 14.77 11.71 4.35
N GLU A 97 13.50 11.95 4.68
CA GLU A 97 13.06 12.14 6.07
C GLU A 97 13.25 10.89 6.93
N ILE A 98 13.02 9.69 6.38
CA ILE A 98 13.25 8.42 7.10
C ILE A 98 14.75 8.23 7.34
N LEU A 99 15.58 8.40 6.31
CA LEU A 99 17.03 8.19 6.40
C LEU A 99 17.70 9.19 7.34
N ALA A 100 17.15 10.39 7.51
CA ALA A 100 17.64 11.36 8.49
C ALA A 100 17.36 10.96 9.97
N LYS A 101 16.51 9.94 10.21
CA LYS A 101 16.13 9.47 11.55
C LYS A 101 16.73 8.11 11.93
N ILE A 102 17.49 7.49 11.02
CA ILE A 102 18.21 6.23 11.22
C ILE A 102 19.69 6.57 11.46
#